data_AF-A0A1E7YU13-F1
#
_entry.id   AF-A0A1E7YU13-F1
#
_cell.length_a   1.000
_cell.length_b   1.000
_cell.length_c   1.000
_cell.angle_alpha   90.00
_cell.angle_beta   90.00
_cell.angle_gamma   90.00
#
_symmetry.space_group_name_H-M   'P 1'
#
loop_
_entity.id
_entity.type
_entity.pdbx_description
1 polymer ?
#
loop_
_entity_poly.entity_id
_entity_poly.type
_entity_poly.pdbx_seq_one_letter_code
_entity_poly.pdbx_strand_id
1 'polypeptide(L)'
;MGNENDTELEWDEWRERALSLGVSKDLAELGSTLMRESYFQRWPAEIQEVCGWEDDGFAMLAMARRDPEGTRRRWQEILRHYDRRERAQGRFAWDGQSRKHPPVLTGPRLRGS
;
A
#
# COMPACT_ATOMS: atom_id res chain seq x y z
N MET A 1 13.97 -28.25 -4.83
CA MET A 1 14.49 -27.07 -4.13
C MET A 1 13.51 -25.95 -4.40
N GLY A 2 12.74 -25.57 -3.39
CA GLY A 2 11.59 -24.68 -3.51
C GLY A 2 12.02 -23.23 -3.75
N ASN A 3 11.28 -22.56 -4.61
CA ASN A 3 11.27 -21.11 -4.69
C ASN A 3 9.84 -20.67 -4.33
N GLU A 4 9.48 -20.81 -3.05
CA GLU A 4 8.16 -20.46 -2.50
C GLU A 4 8.07 -18.99 -2.04
N ASN A 5 9.01 -18.12 -2.46
CA ASN A 5 9.14 -16.76 -1.92
C ASN A 5 8.98 -15.61 -2.94
N ASP A 6 8.49 -15.84 -4.17
CA ASP A 6 8.35 -14.78 -5.20
C ASP A 6 7.18 -13.81 -4.94
N THR A 7 6.71 -13.67 -3.71
CA THR A 7 5.54 -12.85 -3.39
C THR A 7 5.65 -12.24 -2.00
N GLU A 8 6.87 -11.86 -1.57
CA GLU A 8 7.03 -10.75 -0.63
C GLU A 8 6.58 -9.49 -1.37
N LEU A 9 5.30 -9.17 -1.21
CA LEU A 9 4.64 -8.10 -1.95
C LEU A 9 5.08 -6.75 -1.37
N GLU A 10 5.07 -5.69 -2.19
CA GLU A 10 5.52 -4.33 -1.83
C GLU A 10 4.92 -3.81 -0.51
N TRP A 11 3.69 -4.24 -0.16
CA TRP A 11 3.02 -3.90 1.10
C TRP A 11 3.50 -4.69 2.32
N ASP A 12 4.03 -5.90 2.16
CA ASP A 12 4.67 -6.66 3.23
C ASP A 12 6.05 -6.07 3.56
N GLU A 13 6.83 -5.69 2.54
CA GLU A 13 8.09 -4.95 2.73
C GLU A 13 7.85 -3.60 3.42
N TRP A 14 6.81 -2.87 3.01
CA TRP A 14 6.41 -1.63 3.66
C TRP A 14 6.05 -1.85 5.14
N ARG A 15 5.32 -2.93 5.46
CA ARG A 15 4.96 -3.28 6.85
C ARG A 15 6.21 -3.52 7.69
N GLU A 16 7.16 -4.31 7.19
CA GLU A 16 8.41 -4.62 7.90
C GLU A 16 9.25 -3.37 8.15
N ARG A 17 9.29 -2.48 7.16
CA ARG A 17 9.90 -1.16 7.28
C ARG A 17 9.22 -0.31 8.35
N ALA A 18 7.89 -0.28 8.38
CA ALA A 18 7.13 0.46 9.38
C ALA A 18 7.43 -0.02 10.80
N LEU A 19 7.45 -1.34 11.01
CA LEU A 19 7.83 -1.97 12.28
C LEU A 19 9.25 -1.59 12.69
N SER A 20 10.20 -1.65 11.77
CA SER A 20 11.60 -1.27 12.02
C SER A 20 11.78 0.21 12.37
N LEU A 21 10.87 1.08 11.93
CA LEU A 21 10.84 2.51 12.26
C LEU A 21 10.07 2.82 13.56
N GLY A 22 9.59 1.81 14.28
CA GLY A 22 8.88 1.95 15.55
C GLY A 22 7.39 2.26 15.42
N VAL A 23 6.80 2.09 14.24
CA VAL A 23 5.33 2.12 14.08
C VAL A 23 4.74 0.89 14.78
N SER A 24 3.62 1.07 15.49
CA SER A 24 2.97 -0.05 16.18
C SER A 24 2.51 -1.13 15.21
N LYS A 25 2.51 -2.39 15.67
CA LYS A 25 2.14 -3.54 14.84
C LYS A 25 0.76 -3.38 14.20
N ASP A 26 -0.25 -3.04 15.00
CA ASP A 26 -1.61 -2.78 14.50
C ASP A 26 -1.66 -1.74 13.38
N LEU A 27 -0.87 -0.66 13.51
CA LEU A 27 -0.88 0.44 12.55
C LEU A 27 -0.12 0.05 11.28
N ALA A 28 0.99 -0.67 11.40
CA ALA A 28 1.71 -1.24 10.26
C ALA A 28 0.85 -2.25 9.49
N GLU A 29 0.11 -3.13 10.18
CA GLU A 29 -0.82 -4.07 9.55
C GLU A 29 -2.00 -3.37 8.87
N LEU A 30 -2.54 -2.31 9.48
CA LEU A 30 -3.59 -1.51 8.88
C LEU A 30 -3.12 -0.81 7.61
N GLY A 31 -1.92 -0.23 7.63
CA GLY A 31 -1.34 0.46 6.47
C GLY A 31 -1.08 -0.49 5.31
N SER A 32 -0.47 -1.65 5.55
CA SER A 32 -0.22 -2.63 4.49
C SER A 32 -1.51 -3.20 3.91
N THR A 33 -2.53 -3.42 4.75
CA THR A 33 -3.87 -3.80 4.30
C THR A 33 -4.46 -2.72 3.39
N LEU A 34 -4.35 -1.45 3.76
CA LEU A 34 -4.84 -0.33 2.96
C LEU A 34 -4.19 -0.31 1.57
N MET A 35 -2.86 -0.43 1.49
CA MET A 35 -2.10 -0.49 0.24
C MET A 35 -2.61 -1.64 -0.63
N ARG A 36 -2.69 -2.84 -0.06
CA ARG A 36 -3.12 -4.06 -0.73
C ARG A 36 -4.55 -3.97 -1.27
N GLU A 37 -5.50 -3.54 -0.46
CA GLU A 37 -6.90 -3.41 -0.87
C GLU A 37 -7.07 -2.33 -1.94
N SER A 38 -6.36 -1.20 -1.82
CA SER A 38 -6.40 -0.12 -2.82
C SER A 38 -5.94 -0.58 -4.21
N TYR A 39 -4.99 -1.52 -4.25
CA TYR A 39 -4.50 -2.14 -5.48
C TYR A 39 -5.49 -3.16 -6.03
N PHE A 40 -5.90 -4.17 -5.24
CA PHE A 40 -6.78 -5.23 -5.72
C PHE A 40 -8.15 -4.73 -6.14
N GLN A 41 -8.71 -3.79 -5.38
CA GLN A 41 -10.02 -3.23 -5.66
C GLN A 41 -9.97 -2.05 -6.63
N ARG A 42 -8.78 -1.67 -7.12
CA ARG A 42 -8.56 -0.56 -8.07
C ARG A 42 -9.26 0.71 -7.63
N TRP A 43 -8.98 1.15 -6.42
CA TRP A 43 -9.52 2.39 -5.89
C TRP A 43 -9.13 3.59 -6.80
N PRO A 44 -9.87 4.71 -6.72
CA PRO A 44 -9.52 5.91 -7.48
C PRO A 44 -8.06 6.34 -7.24
N ALA A 45 -7.41 6.86 -8.29
CA ALA A 45 -5.99 7.23 -8.25
C ALA A 45 -5.66 8.22 -7.12
N GLU A 46 -6.56 9.17 -6.84
CA GLU A 46 -6.46 10.11 -5.72
C GLU A 46 -6.33 9.43 -4.35
N ILE A 47 -6.92 8.24 -4.18
CA ILE A 47 -6.81 7.47 -2.94
C ILE A 47 -5.60 6.56 -2.97
N GLN A 48 -5.25 6.00 -4.13
CA GLN A 48 -4.02 5.22 -4.28
C GLN A 48 -2.77 6.07 -3.94
N GLU A 49 -2.75 7.35 -4.32
CA GLU A 49 -1.72 8.31 -3.91
C GLU A 49 -1.62 8.41 -2.38
N VAL A 50 -2.76 8.55 -1.69
CA VAL A 50 -2.81 8.59 -0.21
C VAL A 50 -2.39 7.24 0.42
N CYS A 51 -2.61 6.14 -0.29
CA CYS A 51 -2.19 4.80 0.08
C CYS A 51 -0.74 4.51 -0.34
N GLY A 52 0.04 5.52 -0.69
CA GLY A 52 1.47 5.35 -0.91
C GLY A 52 1.88 4.79 -2.27
N TRP A 53 0.98 4.81 -3.25
CA TRP A 53 1.25 4.24 -4.58
C TRP A 53 2.24 5.06 -5.41
N GLU A 54 2.32 6.37 -5.19
CA GLU A 54 3.26 7.23 -5.92
C GLU A 54 4.60 7.42 -5.20
N ASP A 55 4.64 7.17 -3.88
CA ASP A 55 5.78 7.49 -3.02
C ASP A 55 6.24 6.30 -2.17
N ASP A 56 5.99 5.06 -2.61
CA ASP A 56 6.35 3.84 -1.88
C ASP A 56 5.89 3.83 -0.40
N GLY A 57 4.80 4.54 -0.09
CA GLY A 57 4.26 4.70 1.26
C GLY A 57 5.14 5.52 2.22
N PHE A 58 6.06 6.34 1.73
CA PHE A 58 6.88 7.22 2.55
C PHE A 58 6.02 8.24 3.34
N ALA A 59 5.02 8.85 2.71
CA ALA A 59 4.08 9.76 3.37
C ALA A 59 3.24 9.02 4.42
N MET A 60 2.83 7.78 4.14
CA MET A 60 2.12 6.95 5.12
C MET A 60 2.96 6.69 6.37
N LEU A 61 4.24 6.37 6.21
CA LEU A 61 5.18 6.21 7.33
C LEU A 61 5.36 7.51 8.12
N ALA A 62 5.51 8.64 7.42
CA ALA A 62 5.65 9.94 8.06
C ALA A 62 4.41 10.31 8.89
N MET A 63 3.21 10.05 8.37
CA MET A 63 1.95 10.24 9.10
C MET A 63 1.85 9.33 10.33
N ALA A 64 2.11 8.03 10.15
CA ALA A 64 2.04 7.05 11.23
C ALA A 64 3.01 7.36 12.38
N ARG A 65 4.19 7.93 12.09
CA ARG A 65 5.15 8.35 13.12
C ARG A 65 4.78 9.67 13.78
N ARG A 66 4.16 10.60 13.05
CA ARG A 66 3.82 11.94 13.55
C ARG A 66 2.56 11.93 14.43
N ASP A 67 1.52 11.22 14.01
CA ASP A 67 0.25 11.12 14.72
C ASP A 67 -0.35 9.72 14.51
N PRO A 68 0.06 8.72 15.32
CA PRO A 68 -0.38 7.34 15.17
C PRO A 68 -1.91 7.18 15.31
N GLU A 69 -2.53 7.86 16.27
CA GLU A 69 -3.97 7.70 16.56
C GLU A 69 -4.85 8.39 15.51
N GLY A 70 -4.49 9.60 15.08
CA GLY A 70 -5.17 10.28 13.99
C GLY A 70 -5.01 9.51 12.67
N THR A 71 -3.80 9.01 12.40
CA THR A 71 -3.53 8.18 11.21
C THR A 71 -4.35 6.90 11.22
N ARG A 72 -4.40 6.18 12.36
CA ARG A 72 -5.23 4.98 12.51
C ARG A 72 -6.69 5.26 12.19
N ARG A 73 -7.28 6.31 12.77
CA ARG A 73 -8.69 6.68 12.52
C ARG A 73 -8.94 6.97 11.05
N ARG A 74 -8.08 7.78 10.43
CA ARG A 74 -8.19 8.14 9.02
C ARG A 74 -8.11 6.92 8.10
N TRP A 75 -7.15 6.03 8.31
CA TRP A 75 -7.00 4.82 7.49
C TRP A 75 -8.19 3.87 7.65
N GLN A 76 -8.72 3.73 8.88
CA GLN A 76 -9.93 2.95 9.10
C GLN A 76 -11.16 3.56 8.40
N GLU A 77 -11.27 4.89 8.33
CA GLU A 77 -12.35 5.56 7.59
C GLU A 77 -12.27 5.29 6.09
N ILE A 78 -11.08 5.39 5.51
CA ILE A 78 -10.83 5.06 4.09
C ILE A 78 -11.23 3.61 3.83
N LEU A 79 -10.71 2.68 4.62
CA LEU A 79 -11.00 1.26 4.46
C LEU A 79 -12.51 0.96 4.55
N ARG A 80 -13.22 1.55 5.53
CA ARG A 80 -14.68 1.41 5.66
C ARG A 80 -15.46 1.99 4.50
N HIS A 81 -15.00 3.13 3.96
CA HIS A 81 -15.67 3.79 2.84
C HIS A 81 -15.58 2.92 1.57
N TYR A 82 -14.41 2.36 1.31
CA TYR A 82 -14.15 1.60 0.09
C TYR A 82 -14.56 0.12 0.18
N ASP A 83 -14.49 -0.52 1.35
CA ASP A 83 -15.08 -1.86 1.58
C ASP A 83 -16.60 -1.86 1.31
N ARG A 84 -17.30 -0.79 1.73
CA ARG A 84 -18.73 -0.62 1.44
C ARG A 84 -19.00 -0.45 -0.06
N ARG A 85 -18.12 0.25 -0.76
CA ARG A 85 -18.24 0.53 -2.19
C ARG A 85 -18.05 -0.73 -3.05
N GLU A 86 -17.21 -1.67 -2.65
CA GLU A 86 -17.09 -2.96 -3.33
C GLU A 86 -18.38 -3.79 -3.16
N ARG A 87 -18.92 -3.85 -1.94
CA ARG A 87 -20.19 -4.57 -1.66
C ARG A 87 -21.40 -3.97 -2.38
N ALA A 88 -21.40 -2.65 -2.60
CA ALA A 88 -22.45 -1.95 -3.32
C ALA A 88 -22.32 -2.06 -4.85
N GLN A 89 -21.10 -2.19 -5.38
CA GLN A 89 -20.82 -2.27 -6.82
C GLN A 89 -20.57 -3.70 -7.30
N GLY A 90 -21.22 -4.71 -6.71
CA GLY A 90 -20.99 -6.12 -7.00
C GLY A 90 -20.75 -6.36 -8.50
N ARG A 91 -19.49 -6.65 -8.87
CA ARG A 91 -19.04 -6.97 -10.23
C ARG A 91 -19.33 -5.84 -11.25
N PHE A 92 -18.37 -4.95 -11.52
CA PHE A 92 -18.38 -4.14 -12.75
C PHE A 92 -17.08 -4.26 -13.54
N ALA A 93 -17.27 -4.32 -14.85
CA ALA A 93 -16.39 -4.85 -15.88
C ALA A 93 -15.00 -4.19 -15.95
N TRP A 94 -14.03 -5.02 -16.27
CA TRP A 94 -12.66 -4.63 -16.61
C TRP A 94 -12.67 -3.89 -17.96
N ASP A 95 -12.64 -2.55 -17.96
CA ASP A 95 -12.32 -1.77 -19.15
C ASP A 95 -10.79 -1.60 -19.22
N GLY A 96 -10.18 -2.42 -20.05
CA GLY A 96 -8.75 -2.41 -20.26
C GLY A 96 -8.28 -1.13 -20.95
N GLN A 97 -7.80 -0.14 -20.18
CA GLN A 97 -6.79 0.82 -20.65
C GLN A 97 -6.24 1.68 -19.50
N SER A 98 -5.07 1.34 -18.98
CA SER A 98 -3.94 2.27 -18.75
C SER A 98 -2.81 1.53 -18.05
N ARG A 99 -1.83 1.11 -18.84
CA ARG A 99 -0.57 0.58 -18.33
C ARG A 99 0.20 1.72 -17.67
N LYS A 100 0.27 1.71 -16.35
CA LYS A 100 1.53 1.98 -15.67
C LYS A 100 1.98 0.65 -15.11
N HIS A 101 2.99 0.06 -15.73
CA HIS A 101 3.75 -1.00 -15.10
C HIS A 101 4.25 -0.46 -13.73
N PRO A 102 4.29 -1.28 -12.68
CA PRO A 102 5.00 -0.89 -11.46
C PRO A 102 6.42 -0.48 -11.87
N PRO A 103 7.01 0.58 -11.29
CA PRO A 103 8.43 0.79 -11.46
C PRO A 103 9.13 -0.45 -10.92
N VAL A 104 9.73 -1.24 -11.82
CA VAL A 104 10.78 -2.17 -11.42
C VAL A 104 11.82 -1.30 -10.75
N LEU A 105 11.89 -1.35 -9.42
CA LEU A 105 12.90 -0.69 -8.61
C LEU A 105 14.26 -1.25 -9.04
N THR A 106 14.82 -0.63 -10.07
CA THR A 106 16.22 -0.82 -10.43
C THR A 106 17.01 -0.11 -9.35
N GLY A 107 17.42 -0.89 -8.34
CA GLY A 107 18.38 -0.45 -7.33
C GLY A 107 19.62 0.18 -7.97
N PRO A 108 20.32 1.07 -7.26
CA PRO A 108 21.46 1.78 -7.82
C PRO A 108 22.55 0.78 -8.24
N ARG A 109 22.91 0.79 -9.53
CA ARG A 109 24.15 0.17 -10.03
C ARG A 109 25.32 0.82 -9.29
N LEU A 110 25.91 0.09 -8.35
CA LEU A 110 27.24 0.39 -7.84
C LEU A 110 28.22 0.30 -9.02
N ARG A 111 28.70 1.46 -9.47
CA ARG A 111 29.86 1.59 -10.35
C ARG A 111 31.09 1.28 -9.51
N GLY A 112 31.55 0.03 -9.55
CA GLY A 112 32.86 -0.39 -9.06
C GLY A 112 33.89 -0.28 -10.18
N SER A 113 34.99 0.41 -9.87
CA SER A 113 36.12 0.77 -10.71
C SER A 113 36.89 -0.39 -11.34
#